data_AF-A0A7W8L4Y6-F1
#
_entry.id   AF-A0A7W8L4Y6-F1
#
_cell.length_a   1.000
_cell.length_b   1.000
_cell.length_c   1.000
_cell.angle_alpha   90.00
_cell.angle_beta   90.00
_cell.angle_gamma   90.00
#
_symmetry.space_group_name_H-M   'P 1'
#
loop_
_entity.id
_entity.type
_entity.pdbx_description
1 polymer ?
#
loop_
_entity_poly.entity_id
_entity_poly.type
_entity_poly.pdbx_seq_one_letter_code
_entity_poly.pdbx_strand_id
1 'polypeptide(L)'
;MSANMQAKYVDSSHNKESGPSSDERESVWSSLVSRGIRATLARKDMSYADLTAALVGMGVPETFRAVEAKAQRGTCRFTFFLQVVLASRTDYPAAWEKALTAEQSWEERASAVLRAELSLQPWLTWAGLSARLEEIGVILSSKDLESQAKSGTFPAALFLQCATVCRFEGIGRFVDVSSLNGAAVDGQRRTGKSSSHPL
;
A
#
# COMPACT_ATOMS: atom_id res chain seq x y z
N MET A 1 22.21 -70.25 -13.17
CA MET A 1 21.88 -69.31 -14.26
C MET A 1 20.97 -68.24 -13.69
N SER A 2 21.45 -66.99 -13.71
CA SER A 2 20.68 -65.73 -13.75
C SER A 2 19.75 -65.39 -12.58
N ALA A 3 19.61 -64.15 -12.12
CA ALA A 3 20.32 -62.90 -12.39
C ALA A 3 20.01 -61.90 -11.27
N ASN A 4 20.99 -61.04 -11.05
CA ASN A 4 21.03 -59.87 -10.21
C ASN A 4 20.09 -58.78 -10.76
N MET A 5 19.26 -58.13 -9.93
CA MET A 5 18.67 -56.82 -10.30
C MET A 5 18.33 -55.98 -9.07
N GLN A 6 19.30 -55.17 -8.67
CA GLN A 6 19.09 -53.97 -7.86
C GLN A 6 18.33 -52.93 -8.69
N ALA A 7 17.27 -52.36 -8.14
CA ALA A 7 16.73 -51.10 -8.61
C ALA A 7 16.54 -50.18 -7.40
N LYS A 8 17.53 -49.29 -7.23
CA LYS A 8 17.46 -48.11 -6.38
C LYS A 8 16.34 -47.21 -6.92
N TYR A 9 15.33 -46.93 -6.12
CA TYR A 9 14.43 -45.80 -6.36
C TYR A 9 14.90 -44.65 -5.47
N VAL A 10 15.48 -43.65 -6.11
CA VAL A 10 16.01 -42.44 -5.47
C VAL A 10 14.86 -41.48 -5.23
N ASP A 11 14.73 -41.10 -3.96
CA ASP A 11 13.97 -39.99 -3.42
C ASP A 11 14.20 -38.71 -4.26
N SER A 12 13.11 -38.16 -4.80
CA SER A 12 13.09 -36.84 -5.45
C SER A 12 12.07 -35.95 -4.75
N SER A 13 12.34 -35.69 -3.48
CA SER A 13 11.79 -34.58 -2.72
C SER A 13 12.12 -33.25 -3.42
N HIS A 14 11.26 -32.82 -4.34
CA HIS A 14 11.21 -31.46 -4.86
C HIS A 14 10.65 -30.55 -3.76
N ASN A 15 11.51 -30.15 -2.83
CA ASN A 15 11.21 -29.08 -1.89
C ASN A 15 11.28 -27.74 -2.64
N LYS A 16 10.17 -27.32 -3.25
CA LYS A 16 10.01 -25.94 -3.69
C LYS A 16 9.85 -25.08 -2.44
N GLU A 17 10.94 -24.44 -2.03
CA GLU A 17 10.89 -23.28 -1.15
C GLU A 17 10.11 -22.17 -1.87
N SER A 18 8.81 -22.17 -1.66
CA SER A 18 7.90 -21.11 -2.09
C SER A 18 8.16 -19.91 -1.18
N GLY A 19 9.04 -19.00 -1.60
CA GLY A 19 9.09 -17.68 -1.00
C GLY A 19 7.71 -17.00 -1.10
N PRO A 20 7.34 -16.15 -0.13
CA PRO A 20 6.03 -15.48 -0.15
C PRO A 20 5.90 -14.68 -1.45
N SER A 21 4.84 -14.96 -2.23
CA SER A 21 4.60 -14.26 -3.49
C SER A 21 4.39 -12.76 -3.23
N SER A 22 4.61 -11.92 -4.26
CA SER A 22 4.30 -10.49 -4.19
C SER A 22 2.87 -10.21 -3.66
N ASP A 23 1.95 -11.15 -3.91
CA ASP A 23 0.55 -11.08 -3.51
C ASP A 23 0.36 -11.09 -1.98
N GLU A 24 1.22 -11.78 -1.24
CA GLU A 24 1.12 -11.82 0.23
C GLU A 24 1.55 -10.50 0.89
N ARG A 25 2.55 -9.82 0.32
CA ARG A 25 2.98 -8.50 0.78
C ARG A 25 1.92 -7.46 0.48
N GLU A 26 1.40 -7.49 -0.74
CA GLU A 26 0.28 -6.65 -1.14
C GLU A 26 -0.94 -6.93 -0.26
N SER A 27 -1.16 -8.16 0.20
CA SER A 27 -2.28 -8.51 1.09
C SER A 27 -2.23 -7.81 2.46
N VAL A 28 -1.08 -7.74 3.15
CA VAL A 28 -0.98 -7.06 4.46
C VAL A 28 -1.23 -5.55 4.32
N TRP A 29 -0.58 -4.92 3.36
CA TRP A 29 -0.74 -3.49 3.11
C TRP A 29 -2.13 -3.15 2.56
N SER A 30 -2.72 -3.99 1.73
CA SER A 30 -4.11 -3.84 1.26
C SER A 30 -5.09 -4.00 2.41
N SER A 31 -4.85 -4.93 3.35
CA SER A 31 -5.67 -5.03 4.57
C SER A 31 -5.63 -3.75 5.42
N LEU A 32 -4.47 -3.07 5.49
CA LEU A 32 -4.35 -1.76 6.13
C LEU A 32 -5.17 -0.68 5.40
N VAL A 33 -5.10 -0.61 4.07
CA VAL A 33 -5.91 0.32 3.26
C VAL A 33 -7.40 0.05 3.48
N SER A 34 -7.81 -1.22 3.41
CA SER A 34 -9.18 -1.70 3.63
C SER A 34 -9.72 -1.27 5.01
N ARG A 35 -8.92 -1.46 6.07
CA ARG A 35 -9.25 -0.97 7.42
C ARG A 35 -9.32 0.56 7.48
N GLY A 36 -8.39 1.25 6.83
CA GLY A 36 -8.38 2.71 6.81
C GLY A 36 -9.60 3.33 6.14
N ILE A 37 -10.05 2.75 5.02
CA ILE A 37 -11.31 3.13 4.36
C ILE A 37 -12.50 2.91 5.30
N ARG A 38 -12.62 1.72 5.91
CA ARG A 38 -13.72 1.42 6.84
C ARG A 38 -13.72 2.33 8.07
N ALA A 39 -12.56 2.60 8.66
CA ALA A 39 -12.43 3.49 9.81
C ALA A 39 -12.78 4.95 9.47
N THR A 40 -12.45 5.38 8.25
CA THR A 40 -12.83 6.69 7.71
C THR A 40 -14.36 6.81 7.59
N LEU A 41 -15.00 5.81 7.00
CA LEU A 41 -16.46 5.78 6.87
C LEU A 41 -17.19 5.70 8.21
N ALA A 42 -16.74 4.82 9.11
CA ALA A 42 -17.35 4.64 10.42
C ALA A 42 -17.30 5.91 11.28
N ARG A 43 -16.21 6.69 11.23
CA ARG A 43 -16.10 7.96 11.96
C ARG A 43 -17.06 9.04 11.48
N LYS A 44 -17.59 8.90 10.28
CA LYS A 44 -18.53 9.83 9.65
C LYS A 44 -19.93 9.25 9.54
N ASP A 45 -20.17 8.10 10.20
CA ASP A 45 -21.43 7.34 10.15
C ASP A 45 -21.93 7.11 8.71
N MET A 46 -21.00 6.82 7.80
CA MET A 46 -21.26 6.76 6.36
C MET A 46 -21.30 5.31 5.87
N SER A 47 -22.38 4.91 5.19
CA SER A 47 -22.46 3.60 4.53
C SER A 47 -21.74 3.60 3.18
N TYR A 48 -21.55 2.42 2.57
CA TYR A 48 -21.04 2.36 1.19
C TYR A 48 -22.00 2.96 0.17
N ALA A 49 -23.31 2.96 0.45
CA ALA A 49 -24.31 3.60 -0.40
C ALA A 49 -24.15 5.12 -0.36
N ASP A 50 -23.97 5.69 0.83
CA ASP A 50 -23.73 7.12 1.03
C ASP A 50 -22.41 7.55 0.37
N LEU A 51 -21.35 6.75 0.55
CA LEU A 51 -20.07 7.00 -0.12
C LEU A 51 -20.23 6.99 -1.64
N THR A 52 -20.97 6.01 -2.19
CA THR A 52 -21.21 5.92 -3.64
C THR A 52 -21.95 7.16 -4.15
N ALA A 53 -23.00 7.59 -3.45
CA ALA A 53 -23.75 8.79 -3.81
C ALA A 53 -22.87 10.05 -3.74
N ALA A 54 -22.03 10.17 -2.71
CA ALA A 54 -21.09 11.28 -2.55
C ALA A 54 -20.02 11.31 -3.65
N LEU A 55 -19.46 10.15 -4.03
CA LEU A 55 -18.51 10.02 -5.14
C LEU A 55 -19.13 10.46 -6.47
N VAL A 56 -20.36 10.02 -6.75
CA VAL A 56 -21.10 10.45 -7.95
C VAL A 56 -21.33 11.96 -7.94
N GLY A 57 -21.69 12.53 -6.79
CA GLY A 57 -21.83 13.98 -6.61
C GLY A 57 -20.54 14.77 -6.85
N MET A 58 -19.37 14.13 -6.69
CA MET A 58 -18.05 14.67 -7.00
C MET A 58 -17.59 14.40 -8.45
N GLY A 59 -18.46 13.85 -9.30
CA GLY A 59 -18.15 13.51 -10.69
C GLY A 59 -17.31 12.23 -10.84
N VAL A 60 -17.25 11.38 -9.81
CA VAL A 60 -16.53 10.10 -9.84
C VAL A 60 -17.55 8.97 -10.09
N PRO A 61 -17.61 8.41 -11.32
CA PRO A 61 -18.65 7.44 -11.70
C PRO A 61 -18.34 6.05 -11.14
N GLU A 62 -18.66 5.84 -9.87
CA GLU A 62 -18.51 4.55 -9.19
C GLU A 62 -19.86 3.88 -8.96
N THR A 63 -19.86 2.54 -8.94
CA THR A 63 -21.04 1.76 -8.56
C THR A 63 -20.89 1.28 -7.13
N PHE A 64 -22.02 1.03 -6.45
CA PHE A 64 -22.01 0.46 -5.10
C PHE A 64 -21.12 -0.77 -4.98
N ARG A 65 -21.26 -1.72 -5.92
CA ARG A 65 -20.45 -2.96 -5.94
C ARG A 65 -18.97 -2.68 -6.12
N ALA A 66 -18.59 -1.71 -6.95
CA ALA A 66 -17.19 -1.35 -7.15
C ALA A 66 -16.59 -0.70 -5.90
N VAL A 67 -17.32 0.22 -5.25
CA VAL A 67 -16.93 0.86 -4.00
C VAL A 67 -16.74 -0.17 -2.90
N GLU A 68 -17.75 -1.01 -2.66
CA GLU A 68 -17.70 -2.05 -1.64
C GLU A 68 -16.52 -2.99 -1.88
N ALA A 69 -16.32 -3.47 -3.11
CA ALA A 69 -15.26 -4.40 -3.41
C ALA A 69 -13.85 -3.79 -3.25
N LYS A 70 -13.65 -2.51 -3.59
CA LYS A 70 -12.40 -1.77 -3.33
C LYS A 70 -12.16 -1.57 -1.84
N ALA A 71 -13.20 -1.18 -1.10
CA ALA A 71 -13.12 -0.97 0.34
C ALA A 71 -12.85 -2.28 1.11
N GLN A 72 -13.43 -3.39 0.66
CA GLN A 72 -13.21 -4.71 1.28
C GLN A 72 -11.80 -5.24 0.99
N ARG A 73 -11.35 -5.23 -0.27
CA ARG A 73 -10.03 -5.77 -0.63
C ARG A 73 -8.87 -4.85 -0.25
N GLY A 74 -9.09 -3.54 -0.29
CA GLY A 74 -8.04 -2.54 -0.10
C GLY A 74 -7.06 -2.41 -1.27
N THR A 75 -7.22 -3.22 -2.33
CA THR A 75 -6.51 -3.08 -3.60
C THR A 75 -7.15 -1.97 -4.43
N CYS A 76 -6.70 -0.74 -4.20
CA CYS A 76 -7.17 0.44 -4.91
C CYS A 76 -6.03 1.44 -5.16
N ARG A 77 -6.25 2.34 -6.13
CA ARG A 77 -5.34 3.46 -6.37
C ARG A 77 -5.46 4.48 -5.23
N PHE A 78 -4.38 5.22 -4.98
CA PHE A 78 -4.41 6.29 -4.00
C PHE A 78 -5.41 7.39 -4.36
N THR A 79 -5.69 7.61 -5.65
CA THR A 79 -6.75 8.51 -6.11
C THR A 79 -8.11 8.15 -5.51
N PHE A 80 -8.48 6.86 -5.50
CA PHE A 80 -9.72 6.40 -4.88
C PHE A 80 -9.70 6.64 -3.36
N PHE A 81 -8.57 6.42 -2.69
CA PHE A 81 -8.45 6.70 -1.27
C PHE A 81 -8.68 8.20 -0.96
N LEU A 82 -8.09 9.11 -1.75
CA LEU A 82 -8.32 10.55 -1.60
C LEU A 82 -9.78 10.93 -1.86
N GLN A 83 -10.41 10.33 -2.86
CA GLN A 83 -11.83 10.51 -3.14
C GLN A 83 -12.69 10.08 -1.96
N VAL A 84 -12.38 8.95 -1.30
CA VAL A 84 -13.06 8.51 -0.08
C VAL A 84 -12.89 9.52 1.06
N VAL A 85 -11.68 10.02 1.28
CA VAL A 85 -11.40 11.02 2.34
C VAL A 85 -12.22 12.29 2.11
N LEU A 86 -12.26 12.81 0.88
CA LEU A 86 -13.02 14.01 0.55
C LEU A 86 -14.54 13.77 0.56
N ALA A 87 -15.03 12.67 -0.03
CA ALA A 87 -16.45 12.33 -0.07
C ALA A 87 -17.04 12.13 1.32
N SER A 88 -16.27 11.51 2.23
CA SER A 88 -16.65 11.34 3.63
C SER A 88 -16.49 12.60 4.49
N ARG A 89 -15.90 13.67 3.94
CA ARG A 89 -15.54 14.89 4.69
C ARG A 89 -14.68 14.57 5.91
N THR A 90 -13.75 13.65 5.75
CA THR A 90 -12.79 13.28 6.80
C THR A 90 -11.65 14.26 6.84
N ASP A 91 -11.26 14.64 8.05
CA ASP A 91 -10.15 15.57 8.27
C ASP A 91 -8.85 14.95 7.73
N TYR A 92 -8.07 15.75 7.04
CA TYR A 92 -6.81 15.35 6.43
C TYR A 92 -5.66 16.27 6.87
N PRO A 93 -4.39 15.85 6.73
CA PRO A 93 -3.25 16.70 7.06
C PRO A 93 -3.28 18.04 6.32
N ALA A 94 -2.91 19.13 6.99
CA ALA A 94 -2.91 20.48 6.39
C ALA A 94 -2.04 20.58 5.12
N ALA A 95 -0.97 19.76 5.03
CA ALA A 95 -0.14 19.66 3.85
C ALA A 95 -0.91 19.21 2.58
N TRP A 96 -2.05 18.53 2.73
CA TRP A 96 -2.87 18.05 1.61
C TRP A 96 -3.84 19.09 1.09
N GLU A 97 -4.14 20.14 1.87
CA GLU A 97 -5.17 21.15 1.58
C GLU A 97 -5.03 21.73 0.17
N LYS A 98 -3.83 22.24 -0.16
CA LYS A 98 -3.57 22.83 -1.48
C LYS A 98 -3.76 21.84 -2.61
N ALA A 99 -3.39 20.57 -2.40
CA ALA A 99 -3.52 19.53 -3.41
C ALA A 99 -4.98 19.10 -3.61
N LEU A 100 -5.76 19.01 -2.52
CA LEU A 100 -7.13 18.53 -2.56
C LEU A 100 -8.15 19.57 -3.02
N THR A 101 -7.85 20.85 -2.82
CA THR A 101 -8.69 21.98 -3.26
C THR A 101 -8.41 22.45 -4.68
N ALA A 102 -7.30 22.03 -5.29
CA ALA A 102 -6.94 22.41 -6.65
C ALA A 102 -7.92 21.84 -7.69
N GLU A 103 -8.27 22.66 -8.69
CA GLU A 103 -9.04 22.26 -9.88
C GLU A 103 -8.14 21.51 -10.87
N GLN A 104 -7.88 20.23 -10.57
CA GLN A 104 -7.00 19.36 -11.35
C GLN A 104 -7.52 17.92 -11.31
N SER A 105 -6.97 17.06 -12.17
CA SER A 105 -7.32 15.64 -12.17
C SER A 105 -6.99 14.96 -10.85
N TRP A 106 -7.64 13.83 -10.56
CA TRP A 106 -7.39 13.07 -9.32
C TRP A 106 -5.96 12.56 -9.24
N GLU A 107 -5.39 12.18 -10.38
CA GLU A 107 -4.00 11.78 -10.55
C GLU A 107 -3.04 12.92 -10.16
N GLU A 108 -3.30 14.14 -10.64
CA GLU A 108 -2.50 15.32 -10.25
C GLU A 108 -2.63 15.60 -8.76
N ARG A 109 -3.83 15.45 -8.16
CA ARG A 109 -4.03 15.56 -6.70
C ARG A 109 -3.23 14.51 -5.93
N ALA A 110 -3.26 13.25 -6.36
CA ALA A 110 -2.50 12.17 -5.76
C ALA A 110 -0.99 12.43 -5.82
N SER A 111 -0.48 12.89 -6.97
CA SER A 111 0.92 13.29 -7.13
C SER A 111 1.28 14.46 -6.21
N ALA A 112 0.43 15.49 -6.15
CA ALA A 112 0.66 16.67 -5.34
C ALA A 112 0.65 16.36 -3.83
N VAL A 113 -0.23 15.48 -3.36
CA VAL A 113 -0.26 15.01 -1.96
C VAL A 113 1.04 14.29 -1.61
N LEU A 114 1.47 13.31 -2.42
CA LEU A 114 2.72 12.60 -2.14
C LEU A 114 3.93 13.53 -2.18
N ARG A 115 3.96 14.48 -3.12
CA ARG A 115 5.03 15.50 -3.20
C ARG A 115 5.03 16.42 -2.00
N ALA A 116 3.87 16.85 -1.51
CA ALA A 116 3.77 17.70 -0.33
C ALA A 116 4.36 16.98 0.90
N GLU A 117 4.01 15.71 1.10
CA GLU A 117 4.55 14.89 2.18
C GLU A 117 6.08 14.69 2.06
N LEU A 118 6.57 14.35 0.86
CA LEU A 118 8.01 14.18 0.63
C LEU A 118 8.78 15.50 0.76
N SER A 119 8.16 16.64 0.46
CA SER A 119 8.81 17.96 0.58
C SER A 119 9.14 18.34 2.03
N LEU A 120 8.50 17.70 3.01
CA LEU A 120 8.84 17.83 4.43
C LEU A 120 10.20 17.16 4.76
N GLN A 121 10.73 16.34 3.86
CA GLN A 121 12.03 15.67 3.98
C GLN A 121 12.92 16.01 2.78
N PRO A 122 13.44 17.24 2.68
CA PRO A 122 14.19 17.71 1.50
C PRO A 122 15.48 16.95 1.22
N TRP A 123 16.02 16.21 2.19
CA TRP A 123 17.18 15.34 2.01
C TRP A 123 16.85 13.98 1.37
N LEU A 124 15.58 13.62 1.23
CA LEU A 124 15.16 12.32 0.74
C LEU A 124 15.12 12.29 -0.79
N THR A 125 15.98 11.48 -1.39
CA THR A 125 15.99 11.23 -2.84
C THR A 125 15.11 10.02 -3.19
N TRP A 126 14.74 9.85 -4.46
CA TRP A 126 14.02 8.65 -4.93
C TRP A 126 14.80 7.36 -4.69
N ALA A 127 16.12 7.40 -4.81
CA ALA A 127 16.99 6.27 -4.47
C ALA A 127 16.95 5.96 -2.97
N GLY A 128 17.00 6.99 -2.11
CA GLY A 128 16.86 6.84 -0.67
C GLY A 128 15.49 6.30 -0.25
N LEU A 129 14.41 6.75 -0.89
CA LEU A 129 13.07 6.24 -0.62
C LEU A 129 12.93 4.77 -1.07
N SER A 130 13.42 4.42 -2.25
CA SER A 130 13.45 3.03 -2.74
C SER A 130 14.22 2.12 -1.78
N ALA A 131 15.40 2.53 -1.30
CA ALA A 131 16.17 1.77 -0.31
C ALA A 131 15.41 1.57 1.01
N ARG A 132 14.74 2.62 1.51
CA ARG A 132 13.92 2.50 2.73
C ARG A 132 12.69 1.61 2.55
N LEU A 133 12.06 1.63 1.38
CA LEU A 133 10.97 0.72 1.06
C LEU A 133 11.46 -0.74 1.06
N GLU A 134 12.68 -0.99 0.59
CA GLU A 134 13.28 -2.32 0.62
C GLU A 134 13.50 -2.82 2.06
N GLU A 135 13.84 -1.93 3.01
CA GLU A 135 13.98 -2.27 4.44
C GLU A 135 12.69 -2.84 5.05
N ILE A 136 11.51 -2.50 4.51
CA ILE A 136 10.21 -3.03 4.94
C ILE A 136 9.67 -4.09 3.97
N GLY A 137 10.54 -4.62 3.11
CA GLY A 137 10.23 -5.68 2.17
C GLY A 137 9.47 -5.25 0.93
N VAL A 138 9.49 -3.98 0.55
CA VAL A 138 8.89 -3.46 -0.68
C VAL A 138 9.99 -3.22 -1.70
N ILE A 139 10.09 -4.11 -2.69
CA ILE A 139 11.09 -4.01 -3.75
C ILE A 139 10.49 -3.22 -4.91
N LEU A 140 10.93 -1.98 -5.08
CA LEU A 140 10.50 -1.11 -6.17
C LEU A 140 11.67 -0.23 -6.60
N SER A 141 11.96 -0.19 -7.90
CA SER A 141 13.06 0.63 -8.41
C SER A 141 12.79 2.12 -8.20
N SER A 142 13.85 2.90 -7.98
CA SER A 142 13.73 4.37 -7.83
C SER A 142 13.08 5.03 -9.04
N LYS A 143 13.35 4.51 -10.25
CA LYS A 143 12.77 5.00 -11.51
C LYS A 143 11.26 4.73 -11.59
N ASP A 144 10.82 3.53 -11.22
CA ASP A 144 9.40 3.17 -11.26
C ASP A 144 8.62 3.93 -10.19
N LEU A 145 9.21 4.08 -9.00
CA LEU A 145 8.66 4.88 -7.92
C LEU A 145 8.50 6.35 -8.34
N GLU A 146 9.54 6.95 -8.91
CA GLU A 146 9.48 8.32 -9.41
C GLU A 146 8.43 8.48 -10.52
N SER A 147 8.37 7.53 -11.46
CA SER A 147 7.40 7.53 -12.56
C SER A 147 5.96 7.50 -12.03
N GLN A 148 5.65 6.57 -11.12
CA GLN A 148 4.33 6.45 -10.50
C GLN A 148 3.98 7.67 -9.64
N ALA A 149 4.95 8.21 -8.89
CA ALA A 149 4.75 9.40 -8.08
C ALA A 149 4.43 10.64 -8.95
N LYS A 150 5.09 10.77 -10.12
CA LYS A 150 4.83 11.85 -11.09
C LYS A 150 3.47 11.69 -11.76
N SER A 151 3.07 10.47 -12.12
CA SER A 151 1.79 10.21 -12.79
C SER A 151 0.60 10.21 -11.84
N GLY A 152 0.81 10.03 -10.54
CA GLY A 152 -0.27 9.88 -9.56
C GLY A 152 -0.99 8.53 -9.62
N THR A 153 -0.47 7.56 -10.37
CA THR A 153 -1.15 6.28 -10.65
C THR A 153 -0.71 5.14 -9.72
N PHE A 154 -0.26 5.44 -8.50
CA PHE A 154 0.23 4.45 -7.54
C PHE A 154 -0.88 3.84 -6.66
N PRO A 155 -0.68 2.61 -6.14
CA PRO A 155 -1.57 1.99 -5.18
C PRO A 155 -1.63 2.77 -3.85
N ALA A 156 -2.78 2.75 -3.19
CA ALA A 156 -2.92 3.29 -1.84
C ALA A 156 -1.98 2.57 -0.84
N ALA A 157 -1.73 1.28 -1.04
CA ALA A 157 -0.76 0.52 -0.27
C ALA A 157 0.66 1.13 -0.35
N LEU A 158 1.09 1.57 -1.55
CA LEU A 158 2.39 2.22 -1.73
C LEU A 158 2.46 3.55 -0.97
N PHE A 159 1.35 4.31 -0.92
CA PHE A 159 1.28 5.50 -0.10
C PHE A 159 1.47 5.20 1.39
N LEU A 160 0.82 4.15 1.92
CA LEU A 160 1.01 3.73 3.33
C LEU A 160 2.44 3.27 3.61
N GLN A 161 3.07 2.56 2.67
CA GLN A 161 4.46 2.13 2.77
C GLN A 161 5.40 3.33 2.82
N CYS A 162 5.24 4.30 1.90
CA CYS A 162 5.95 5.58 1.93
C CYS A 162 5.72 6.31 3.26
N ALA A 163 4.47 6.44 3.69
CA ALA A 163 4.12 7.08 4.96
C ALA A 163 4.78 6.41 6.18
N THR A 164 4.98 5.10 6.13
CA THR A 164 5.64 4.35 7.21
C THR A 164 7.14 4.65 7.26
N VAL A 165 7.83 4.55 6.12
CA VAL A 165 9.29 4.74 6.05
C VAL A 165 9.73 6.21 6.09
N CYS A 166 8.82 7.11 5.74
CA CYS A 166 9.01 8.55 5.81
C CYS A 166 8.36 9.17 7.05
N ARG A 167 7.58 8.42 7.83
CA ARG A 167 6.84 8.95 8.99
C ARG A 167 5.96 10.16 8.64
N PHE A 168 5.17 10.06 7.57
CA PHE A 168 4.26 11.14 7.16
C PHE A 168 3.33 11.52 8.31
N GLU A 169 3.30 12.82 8.62
CA GLU A 169 2.52 13.31 9.73
C GLU A 169 1.03 13.20 9.43
N GLY A 170 0.29 12.61 10.37
CA GLY A 170 -1.16 12.51 10.23
C GLY A 170 -1.67 11.29 9.48
N ILE A 171 -0.80 10.38 9.02
CA ILE A 171 -1.27 9.08 8.52
C ILE A 171 -2.04 8.29 9.59
N GLY A 172 -1.69 8.53 10.86
CA GLY A 172 -2.41 8.05 12.05
C GLY A 172 -3.89 8.43 12.09
N ARG A 173 -4.31 9.44 11.31
CA ARG A 173 -5.72 9.80 11.16
C ARG A 173 -6.49 8.76 10.38
N PHE A 174 -5.86 7.89 9.59
CA PHE A 174 -6.56 6.92 8.75
C PHE A 174 -6.28 5.48 9.16
N VAL A 175 -5.05 5.21 9.56
CA VAL A 175 -4.59 3.86 9.93
C VAL A 175 -3.79 3.98 11.22
N ASP A 176 -4.01 3.06 12.16
CA ASP A 176 -3.25 3.03 13.39
C ASP A 176 -1.75 2.82 13.16
N VAL A 177 -0.91 3.62 13.83
CA VAL A 177 0.54 3.62 13.66
C VAL A 177 1.16 2.30 14.12
N SER A 178 0.60 1.66 15.15
CA SER A 178 1.11 0.36 15.61
C SER A 178 0.87 -0.72 14.54
N SER A 179 -0.25 -0.66 13.82
CA SER A 179 -0.54 -1.54 12.69
C SER A 179 0.40 -1.31 11.50
N LEU A 180 0.77 -0.06 11.19
CA LEU A 180 1.77 0.26 10.16
C LEU A 180 3.15 -0.30 10.53
N ASN A 181 3.58 -0.09 11.78
CA ASN A 181 4.84 -0.61 12.29
C ASN A 181 4.88 -2.14 12.28
N GLY A 182 3.77 -2.79 12.66
CA GLY A 182 3.65 -4.25 12.58
C GLY A 182 3.83 -4.77 11.16
N ALA A 183 3.18 -4.15 10.17
CA ALA A 183 3.34 -4.54 8.77
C ALA A 183 4.78 -4.31 8.26
N ALA A 184 5.44 -3.24 8.68
CA ALA A 184 6.84 -2.98 8.37
C ALA A 184 7.75 -4.07 8.95
N VAL A 185 7.63 -4.38 10.25
CA VAL A 185 8.40 -5.43 10.94
C VAL A 185 8.21 -6.80 10.28
N ASP A 186 6.97 -7.16 9.94
CA ASP A 186 6.67 -8.40 9.23
C ASP A 186 7.33 -8.45 7.85
N GLY A 187 7.39 -7.31 7.16
CA GLY A 187 8.12 -7.16 5.90
C GLY A 187 9.62 -7.41 6.04
N GLN A 188 10.27 -6.85 7.06
CA GLN A 188 11.71 -7.04 7.29
C GLN A 188 12.06 -8.49 7.62
N ARG A 189 11.21 -9.16 8.43
CA ARG A 189 11.40 -10.57 8.77
C ARG A 189 11.39 -11.48 7.54
N ARG A 190 10.65 -11.08 6.50
CA ARG A 190 10.54 -11.83 5.24
C ARG A 190 11.68 -11.53 4.27
N THR A 191 12.31 -10.35 4.33
CA THR A 191 13.53 -10.04 3.57
C THR A 191 14.81 -10.51 4.25
N GLY A 192 14.74 -10.78 5.56
CA GLY A 192 15.77 -11.44 6.35
C GLY A 192 16.08 -12.85 5.86
N LYS A 193 17.02 -12.93 4.92
CA LYS A 193 17.88 -14.07 4.59
C LYS A 193 18.25 -14.86 5.86
N SER A 194 18.22 -16.19 5.79
CA SER A 194 18.89 -17.09 6.74
C SER A 194 20.31 -16.61 7.05
N SER A 195 20.49 -15.87 8.13
CA SER A 195 21.79 -15.71 8.79
C SER A 195 21.73 -16.43 10.13
N SER A 196 21.46 -17.74 10.07
CA SER A 196 21.93 -18.67 11.08
C SER A 196 23.43 -18.89 10.83
N HIS A 197 24.27 -18.07 11.45
CA HIS A 197 25.65 -18.47 11.71
C HIS A 197 25.63 -19.34 12.98
N PRO A 198 25.94 -20.65 12.92
CA PRO A 198 26.20 -21.40 14.13
C PRO A 198 27.56 -20.97 14.69
N LEU A 199 27.59 -20.70 15.99
CA LEU A 199 28.81 -20.72 16.79
C LEU A 199 29.29 -22.16 16.96
#